data_AF-A0A0F5IKB2-F1
#
_entry.id   AF-A0A0F5IKB2-F1
#
_cell.length_a   1.000
_cell.length_b   1.000
_cell.length_c   1.000
_cell.angle_alpha   90.00
_cell.angle_beta   90.00
_cell.angle_gamma   90.00
#
_symmetry.space_group_name_H-M   'P 1'
#
loop_
_entity.id
_entity.type
_entity.pdbx_description
1 polymer ?
#
loop_
_entity_poly.entity_id
_entity_poly.type
_entity_poly.pdbx_seq_one_letter_code
_entity_poly.pdbx_strand_id
1 'polypeptide(L)'
;MGYDLMPKNKDAGSPRGMAFTWPMILNETGACYLFGYGDNTANPGFYVYNGSRGPGSPVSNDGFKVTPSEAKAMAKLFRGYVSVKRAIREEWEKKTEEEKEILLSVNKRAAPPGEEFINKVEGLIDFCEQSGGFRIR
;
A
#
# COMPACT_ATOMS: atom_id res chain seq x y z
N MET A 1 17.36 4.21 4.81
CA MET A 1 17.43 3.68 3.44
C MET A 1 16.04 3.84 2.82
N GLY A 2 15.92 4.56 1.70
CA GLY A 2 14.64 4.77 1.03
C GLY A 2 14.13 3.48 0.37
N TYR A 3 12.82 3.34 0.22
CA TYR A 3 12.21 2.35 -0.68
C TYR A 3 11.90 3.04 -2.01
N ASP A 4 12.89 3.39 -2.81
CA ASP A 4 12.62 4.02 -4.11
C ASP A 4 12.00 2.99 -5.06
N LEU A 5 10.81 3.33 -5.58
CA LEU A 5 10.10 2.51 -6.56
C LEU A 5 10.61 2.86 -7.94
N MET A 6 11.66 2.18 -8.38
CA MET A 6 12.37 2.46 -9.62
C MET A 6 11.64 1.84 -10.83
N PRO A 7 10.95 2.61 -11.67
CA PRO A 7 10.20 2.05 -12.78
C PRO A 7 11.13 1.58 -13.90
N LYS A 8 10.62 0.64 -14.70
CA LYS A 8 11.23 0.25 -15.97
C LYS A 8 11.07 1.38 -16.99
N ASN A 9 9.87 1.96 -17.08
CA ASN A 9 9.59 3.16 -17.86
C ASN A 9 10.02 4.41 -17.09
N LYS A 10 11.04 5.12 -17.58
CA LYS A 10 11.61 6.28 -16.87
C LYS A 10 10.69 7.50 -16.87
N ASP A 11 9.77 7.58 -17.82
CA ASP A 11 8.83 8.69 -17.94
C ASP A 11 7.77 8.67 -16.82
N ALA A 12 7.55 7.52 -16.17
CA ALA A 12 6.61 7.38 -15.06
C ALA A 12 7.07 8.08 -13.76
N GLY A 13 8.33 8.53 -13.70
CA GLY A 13 8.94 9.08 -12.49
C GLY A 13 9.15 8.03 -11.39
N SER A 14 9.92 8.38 -10.37
CA SER A 14 10.18 7.50 -9.21
C SER A 14 9.55 8.10 -7.96
N PRO A 15 8.48 7.49 -7.41
CA PRO A 15 7.96 7.88 -6.10
C PRO A 15 9.06 7.79 -5.04
N ARG A 16 9.24 8.88 -4.28
CA ARG A 16 10.25 9.01 -3.21
C ARG A 16 9.59 9.00 -1.83
N GLY A 17 10.42 8.85 -0.79
CA GLY A 17 9.96 8.97 0.60
C GLY A 17 9.04 7.83 1.03
N MET A 18 9.28 6.65 0.47
CA MET A 18 8.47 5.46 0.69
C MET A 18 8.97 4.60 1.85
N ALA A 19 10.11 4.97 2.46
CA ALA A 19 10.61 4.36 3.69
C ALA A 19 9.49 4.27 4.72
N PHE A 20 9.18 3.05 5.19
CA PHE A 20 8.06 2.70 6.08
C PHE A 20 6.65 2.85 5.49
N THR A 21 6.39 3.85 4.64
CA THR A 21 5.08 4.03 4.00
C THR A 21 4.73 2.91 3.04
N TRP A 22 5.70 2.38 2.30
CA TRP A 22 5.45 1.31 1.34
C TRP A 22 4.92 0.01 1.97
N PRO A 23 5.56 -0.57 3.01
CA PRO A 23 4.98 -1.70 3.74
C PRO A 23 3.55 -1.43 4.24
N MET A 24 3.27 -0.24 4.76
CA MET A 24 1.93 0.14 5.22
C MET A 24 0.92 0.14 4.06
N ILE A 25 1.29 0.73 2.91
CA ILE A 25 0.45 0.72 1.70
C ILE A 25 0.17 -0.72 1.27
N LEU A 26 1.18 -1.59 1.22
CA LEU A 26 1.00 -2.97 0.82
C LEU A 26 0.00 -3.72 1.71
N ASN A 27 0.12 -3.58 3.03
CA ASN A 27 -0.75 -4.30 3.98
C ASN A 27 -2.15 -3.71 4.01
N GLU A 28 -2.28 -2.38 4.07
CA GLU A 28 -3.57 -1.70 4.19
C GLU A 28 -4.42 -1.82 2.91
N THR A 29 -3.79 -1.87 1.73
CA THR A 29 -4.50 -2.06 0.45
C THR A 29 -4.71 -3.52 0.07
N GLY A 30 -4.05 -4.46 0.74
CA GLY A 30 -4.00 -5.87 0.37
C GLY A 30 -3.09 -6.18 -0.82
N ALA A 31 -2.35 -5.20 -1.36
CA ALA A 31 -1.40 -5.44 -2.45
C ALA A 31 -0.24 -6.38 -2.03
N CYS A 32 0.04 -6.51 -0.72
CA CYS A 32 0.96 -7.50 -0.17
C CYS A 32 0.69 -8.94 -0.66
N TYR A 33 -0.58 -9.31 -0.84
CA TYR A 33 -0.98 -10.65 -1.25
C TYR A 33 -0.60 -10.98 -2.70
N LEU A 34 -0.42 -9.98 -3.57
CA LEU A 34 0.13 -10.18 -4.91
C LEU A 34 1.56 -10.72 -4.88
N PHE A 35 2.27 -10.49 -3.77
CA PHE A 35 3.65 -10.90 -3.57
C PHE A 35 3.79 -12.11 -2.63
N GLY A 36 2.68 -12.65 -2.12
CA GLY A 36 2.72 -13.67 -1.07
C GLY A 36 3.40 -13.15 0.21
N TYR A 37 3.21 -11.87 0.53
CA TYR A 37 3.74 -11.22 1.73
C TYR A 37 2.61 -10.91 2.73
N GLY A 38 2.92 -10.98 4.03
CA GLY A 38 2.02 -10.58 5.10
C GLY A 38 2.73 -10.42 6.45
N ASP A 39 2.33 -9.42 7.22
CA ASP A 39 2.85 -9.07 8.54
C ASP A 39 2.19 -9.84 9.69
N ASN A 40 1.02 -10.43 9.46
CA ASN A 40 0.24 -11.13 10.48
C ASN A 40 0.67 -12.58 10.65
N THR A 41 1.83 -12.80 11.28
CA THR A 41 2.26 -14.14 11.70
C THR A 41 1.94 -14.36 13.18
N ALA A 42 1.81 -15.63 13.58
CA ALA A 42 1.63 -16.02 14.98
C ALA A 42 2.80 -15.59 15.90
N ASN A 43 3.91 -15.14 15.32
CA ASN A 43 5.12 -14.72 16.02
C ASN A 43 5.32 -13.20 15.85
N PRO A 44 5.19 -12.41 16.92
CA PRO A 44 5.42 -10.97 16.85
C PRO A 44 6.78 -10.64 16.23
N GLY A 45 6.79 -9.72 15.26
CA GLY A 45 8.01 -9.28 14.56
C GLY A 45 8.44 -10.14 13.37
N PHE A 46 7.74 -11.23 13.07
CA PHE A 46 7.98 -12.04 11.88
C PHE A 46 6.95 -11.75 10.79
N TYR A 47 7.38 -11.88 9.54
CA TYR A 47 6.55 -11.76 8.35
C TYR A 47 6.58 -13.05 7.54
N VAL A 48 5.46 -13.36 6.88
CA VAL A 48 5.41 -14.37 5.83
C VAL A 48 5.81 -13.72 4.52
N TYR A 49 6.66 -14.39 3.77
CA TYR A 49 7.10 -13.96 2.44
C TYR A 49 7.41 -15.18 1.58
N ASN A 50 6.93 -15.17 0.33
CA ASN A 50 7.27 -16.19 -0.65
C ASN A 50 8.69 -15.98 -1.24
N GLY A 51 9.70 -16.56 -0.57
CA GLY A 51 11.11 -16.54 -1.00
C GLY A 51 11.41 -17.09 -2.40
N SER A 52 10.48 -17.83 -3.01
CA SER A 52 10.66 -18.35 -4.37
C SER A 52 10.49 -17.31 -5.48
N ARG A 53 10.01 -16.09 -5.16
CA ARG A 53 9.79 -15.01 -6.14
C ARG A 53 11.05 -14.40 -6.74
N GLY A 54 12.22 -14.78 -6.24
CA GLY A 54 13.51 -14.26 -6.68
C GLY A 54 14.16 -13.35 -5.64
N PRO A 55 15.18 -12.58 -6.03
CA PRO A 55 15.99 -11.83 -5.09
C PRO A 55 15.16 -10.74 -4.39
N GLY A 56 15.35 -10.68 -3.09
CA GLY A 56 14.87 -9.62 -2.25
C GLY A 56 13.51 -9.85 -1.61
N SER A 57 12.94 -8.83 -0.99
CA SER A 57 11.61 -8.87 -0.37
C SER A 57 10.80 -7.62 -0.76
N PRO A 58 9.46 -7.73 -0.86
CA PRO A 58 8.61 -6.59 -1.22
C PRO A 58 8.64 -5.45 -0.20
N VAL A 59 9.26 -5.67 0.96
CA VAL A 59 9.47 -4.69 2.04
C VAL A 59 10.95 -4.52 2.37
N SER A 60 11.86 -4.81 1.44
CA SER A 60 13.29 -4.51 1.54
C SER A 60 13.78 -3.79 0.28
N ASN A 61 14.91 -3.10 0.39
CA ASN A 61 15.52 -2.31 -0.69
C ASN A 61 16.59 -3.10 -1.47
N ASP A 62 16.41 -4.41 -1.56
CA ASP A 62 17.35 -5.39 -2.10
C ASP A 62 17.02 -5.80 -3.54
N GLY A 63 16.18 -5.01 -4.23
CA GLY A 63 15.94 -5.15 -5.66
C GLY A 63 14.76 -6.04 -6.04
N PHE A 64 13.82 -6.28 -5.10
CA PHE A 64 12.56 -7.00 -5.36
C PHE A 64 11.87 -6.45 -6.61
N LYS A 65 11.42 -7.36 -7.48
CA LYS A 65 10.89 -7.04 -8.80
C LYS A 65 9.38 -7.17 -8.83
N VAL A 66 8.73 -6.08 -9.21
CA VAL A 66 7.31 -6.04 -9.55
C VAL A 66 7.16 -6.06 -11.07
N THR A 67 6.42 -7.02 -11.58
CA THR A 67 6.18 -7.19 -13.02
C THR A 67 5.17 -6.17 -13.55
N PRO A 68 5.11 -5.93 -14.88
CA PRO A 68 4.11 -5.03 -15.45
C PRO A 68 2.66 -5.43 -15.11
N SER A 69 2.35 -6.74 -15.12
CA SER A 69 1.02 -7.25 -14.78
C SER A 69 0.67 -7.03 -13.31
N GLU A 70 1.64 -7.19 -12.42
CA GLU A 70 1.44 -6.91 -10.99
C GLU A 70 1.25 -5.43 -10.74
N ALA A 71 2.06 -4.56 -11.36
CA ALA A 71 1.89 -3.12 -11.25
C ALA A 71 0.46 -2.70 -11.70
N LYS A 72 -0.04 -3.25 -12.80
CA LYS A 72 -1.43 -3.03 -13.23
C LYS A 72 -2.47 -3.58 -12.24
N ALA A 73 -2.22 -4.75 -11.66
CA ALA A 73 -3.09 -5.30 -10.61
C ALA A 73 -3.10 -4.41 -9.36
N MET A 74 -1.95 -3.86 -8.98
CA MET A 74 -1.83 -2.88 -7.89
C MET A 74 -2.61 -1.62 -8.21
N ALA A 75 -2.49 -1.05 -9.41
CA ALA A 75 -3.28 0.12 -9.80
C ALA A 75 -4.79 -0.14 -9.67
N LYS A 76 -5.26 -1.32 -10.08
CA LYS A 76 -6.67 -1.72 -9.90
C LYS A 76 -7.06 -1.80 -8.41
N LEU A 77 -6.23 -2.42 -7.58
CA LEU A 77 -6.46 -2.49 -6.13
C LEU A 77 -6.48 -1.11 -5.49
N PHE A 78 -5.51 -0.25 -5.83
CA PHE A 78 -5.39 1.10 -5.29
C PHE A 78 -6.58 1.98 -5.65
N ARG A 79 -7.09 1.92 -6.89
CA ARG A 79 -8.34 2.60 -7.27
C ARG A 79 -9.52 2.18 -6.39
N GLY A 80 -9.70 0.86 -6.22
CA GLY A 80 -10.77 0.32 -5.38
C GLY A 80 -10.63 0.76 -3.92
N TYR A 81 -9.41 0.67 -3.39
CA TYR A 81 -9.08 1.13 -2.03
C TYR A 81 -9.41 2.61 -1.84
N VAL A 82 -8.91 3.49 -2.72
CA VAL A 82 -9.14 4.94 -2.64
C VAL A 82 -10.64 5.26 -2.69
N SER A 83 -11.38 4.66 -3.63
CA SER A 83 -12.83 4.86 -3.74
C SER A 83 -13.56 4.52 -2.44
N VAL A 84 -13.27 3.36 -1.85
CA VAL A 84 -13.92 2.93 -0.60
C VAL A 84 -13.51 3.82 0.58
N LYS A 85 -12.22 4.11 0.74
CA LYS A 85 -11.74 4.88 1.89
C LYS A 85 -12.16 6.36 1.82
N ARG A 86 -12.29 6.94 0.63
CA ARG A 86 -12.88 8.28 0.47
C ARG A 86 -14.34 8.31 0.93
N ALA A 87 -15.15 7.35 0.52
CA ALA A 87 -16.55 7.25 0.96
C ALA A 87 -16.68 7.09 2.49
N ILE A 88 -15.88 6.20 3.10
CA ILE A 88 -15.87 6.02 4.56
C ILE A 88 -15.44 7.31 5.27
N ARG A 89 -14.46 8.05 4.72
CA ARG A 89 -14.02 9.33 5.27
C ARG A 89 -15.13 10.38 5.23
N GLU A 90 -15.84 10.51 4.12
CA GLU A 90 -16.98 11.43 4.03
C GLU A 90 -18.08 11.11 5.04
N GLU A 91 -18.32 9.83 5.33
CA GLU A 91 -19.25 9.42 6.40
C GLU A 91 -18.69 9.75 7.79
N TRP A 92 -17.39 9.48 8.02
CA TRP A 92 -16.70 9.74 9.28
C TRP A 92 -16.71 11.23 9.66
N GLU A 93 -16.48 12.14 8.71
CA GLU A 93 -16.46 13.58 8.97
C GLU A 93 -17.85 14.16 9.29
N LYS A 94 -18.93 13.44 8.93
CA LYS A 94 -20.31 13.83 9.31
C LYS A 94 -20.68 13.43 10.74
N LYS A 95 -19.87 12.59 11.38
CA LYS A 95 -20.12 12.08 12.73
C LYS A 95 -19.69 13.08 13.80
N THR A 96 -20.45 13.12 14.90
CA THR A 96 -20.02 13.83 16.11
C THR A 96 -18.86 13.11 16.79
N GLU A 97 -18.11 13.80 17.65
CA GLU A 97 -17.02 13.16 18.39
C GLU A 97 -17.53 12.02 19.29
N GLU A 98 -18.72 12.18 19.90
CA GLU A 98 -19.38 11.12 20.69
C GLU A 98 -19.68 9.87 19.83
N GLU A 99 -20.22 10.04 18.62
CA GLU A 99 -20.46 8.92 17.70
C GLU A 99 -19.15 8.24 17.29
N LYS A 100 -18.09 9.02 17.01
CA LYS A 100 -16.77 8.50 16.66
C LYS A 100 -16.16 7.67 17.80
N GLU A 101 -16.27 8.15 19.04
CA GLU A 101 -15.81 7.42 20.23
C GLU A 101 -16.55 6.09 20.42
N ILE A 102 -17.88 6.08 20.25
CA ILE A 102 -18.68 4.85 20.32
C ILE A 102 -18.24 3.86 19.23
N LEU A 103 -18.09 4.32 17.98
CA LEU A 103 -17.66 3.47 16.87
C LEU A 103 -16.27 2.85 17.12
N LEU A 104 -15.34 3.63 17.66
CA LEU A 104 -13.99 3.16 18.00
C LEU A 104 -13.97 2.17 19.17
N SER A 105 -14.93 2.29 20.11
CA SER A 105 -15.08 1.33 21.20
C SER A 105 -15.51 -0.07 20.72
N VAL A 106 -16.32 -0.12 19.66
CA VAL A 106 -16.81 -1.38 19.05
C VAL A 106 -15.83 -1.94 18.05
N ASN A 107 -15.27 -1.08 17.19
CA ASN A 107 -14.33 -1.46 16.15
C ASN A 107 -13.15 -0.49 16.15
N LYS A 108 -12.00 -0.95 16.65
CA LYS A 108 -10.75 -0.17 16.66
C LYS A 108 -10.26 0.25 15.27
N ARG A 109 -10.80 -0.33 14.19
CA ARG A 109 -10.52 0.01 12.79
C ARG A 109 -11.64 0.83 12.13
N ALA A 110 -12.55 1.41 12.90
CA ALA A 110 -13.65 2.21 12.37
C ALA A 110 -13.17 3.52 11.73
N ALA A 111 -12.13 4.14 12.29
CA ALA A 111 -11.58 5.36 11.74
C ALA A 111 -10.93 5.12 10.37
N PRO A 112 -11.20 5.98 9.36
CA PRO A 112 -10.52 5.90 8.07
C PRO A 112 -9.04 6.30 8.21
N PRO A 113 -8.15 5.76 7.34
CA PRO A 113 -6.79 6.25 7.23
C PRO A 113 -6.76 7.73 6.87
N GLY A 114 -5.76 8.47 7.37
CA GLY A 114 -5.56 9.91 7.13
C GLY A 114 -5.65 10.30 5.65
N GLU A 115 -6.12 11.52 5.37
CA GLU A 115 -6.29 12.02 4.00
C GLU A 115 -4.97 12.01 3.21
N GLU A 116 -3.86 12.40 3.84
CA GLU A 116 -2.53 12.35 3.22
C GLU A 116 -2.15 10.93 2.76
N PHE A 117 -2.52 9.90 3.54
CA PHE A 117 -2.26 8.51 3.17
C PHE A 117 -3.10 8.10 1.96
N ILE A 118 -4.38 8.45 1.94
CA ILE A 118 -5.27 8.17 0.79
C ILE A 118 -4.73 8.86 -0.47
N ASN A 119 -4.36 10.13 -0.38
CA ASN A 119 -3.78 10.89 -1.50
C ASN A 119 -2.46 10.27 -1.99
N LYS A 120 -1.64 9.73 -1.08
CA LYS A 120 -0.40 9.05 -1.45
C LYS A 120 -0.67 7.71 -2.17
N VAL A 121 -1.67 6.93 -1.75
CA VAL A 121 -2.09 5.72 -2.48
C VAL A 121 -2.64 6.09 -3.86
N GLU A 122 -3.43 7.16 -3.94
CA GLU A 122 -3.97 7.65 -5.22
C GLU A 122 -2.87 8.07 -6.19
N GLY A 123 -1.87 8.81 -5.73
CA GLY A 123 -0.71 9.20 -6.55
C GLY A 123 0.12 8.02 -7.06
N LEU A 124 0.01 6.83 -6.46
CA LEU A 124 0.68 5.62 -6.93
C LEU A 124 -0.07 4.90 -8.06
N ILE A 125 -1.33 5.23 -8.32
CA ILE A 125 -2.14 4.58 -9.36
C ILE A 125 -1.52 4.82 -10.73
N ASP A 126 -1.25 6.08 -11.07
CA ASP A 126 -0.68 6.45 -12.37
C ASP A 126 0.75 5.91 -12.53
N PHE A 127 1.55 5.98 -11.48
CA PHE A 127 2.87 5.35 -11.45
C PHE A 127 2.77 3.85 -11.78
N CYS A 128 1.87 3.12 -11.13
CA CYS A 128 1.72 1.69 -11.33
C CYS A 128 1.28 1.35 -12.77
N GLU A 129 0.35 2.11 -13.36
CA GLU A 129 -0.07 1.95 -14.76
C GLU A 129 1.07 2.22 -15.76
N GLN A 130 1.87 3.25 -15.51
CA GLN A 130 2.87 3.74 -16.46
C GLN A 130 4.26 3.10 -16.27
N SER A 131 4.55 2.53 -15.10
CA SER A 131 5.89 2.06 -14.72
C SER A 131 6.48 0.98 -15.64
N GLY A 132 5.63 0.20 -16.31
CA GLY A 132 6.07 -1.02 -17.01
C GLY A 132 6.70 -2.05 -16.06
N GLY A 133 6.26 -2.07 -14.80
CA GLY A 133 6.91 -2.79 -13.70
C GLY A 133 8.04 -1.98 -13.06
N PHE A 134 8.44 -2.34 -11.85
CA PHE A 134 9.45 -1.58 -11.10
C PHE A 134 10.29 -2.46 -10.18
N ARG A 135 11.37 -1.89 -9.65
CA ARG A 135 12.22 -2.49 -8.62
C ARG A 135 12.20 -1.63 -7.35
N ILE A 136 12.30 -2.27 -6.20
CA ILE A 136 12.41 -1.59 -4.90
C ILE A 136 13.90 -1.48 -4.53
N ARG A 137 14.43 -0.27 -4.33
CA ARG A 137 15.86 -0.01 -4.06
C ARG A 137 16.10 1.16 -3.11
#